data_AF-A0A522YH34-F1
#
_entry.id   AF-A0A522YH34-F1
#
_cell.length_a   1.000
_cell.length_b   1.000
_cell.length_c   1.000
_cell.angle_alpha   90.00
_cell.angle_beta   90.00
_cell.angle_gamma   90.00
#
_symmetry.space_group_name_H-M   'P 1'
#
loop_
_entity.id
_entity.type
_entity.pdbx_description
1 polymer ?
#
loop_
_entity_poly.entity_id
_entity_poly.type
_entity_poly.pdbx_seq_one_letter_code
_entity_poly.pdbx_strand_id
1 'polypeptide(L)' 'MKLSVCVIARDEERDLPLLLESLAPLRAALGAEFECVLLDSGSKDKTLEVASRWGARTGE' A
#
# COMPACT_ATOMS: atom_id res chain seq x y z
N MET A 1 0.86 15.23 12.91
CA MET A 1 -0.49 14.94 12.37
C MET A 1 -0.34 13.62 11.67
N LYS A 2 -1.12 12.61 12.06
CA LYS A 2 -0.98 11.26 11.52
C LYS A 2 -1.91 11.04 10.34
N LEU A 3 -1.41 10.36 9.31
CA LEU A 3 -2.18 9.98 8.14
C LEU A 3 -2.03 8.47 7.92
N SER A 4 -3.14 7.75 8.01
CA SER A 4 -3.21 6.34 7.61
C SER A 4 -3.99 6.23 6.31
N VAL A 5 -3.36 5.67 5.28
CA VAL A 5 -4.00 5.35 4.00
C VAL A 5 -4.36 3.87 4.01
N CYS A 6 -5.65 3.57 3.95
CA CYS A 6 -6.15 2.21 3.86
C CYS A 6 -6.50 1.89 2.41
N VAL A 7 -5.89 0.85 1.85
CA VAL A 7 -6.14 0.37 0.49
C VAL A 7 -6.75 -1.02 0.58
N ILE A 8 -7.96 -1.19 0.06
CA ILE A 8 -8.57 -2.51 -0.11
C ILE A 8 -8.27 -2.94 -1.54
N ALA A 9 -7.57 -4.06 -1.71
CA ALA A 9 -7.11 -4.53 -3.00
C ALA A 9 -7.51 -6.00 -3.25
N ARG A 10 -7.66 -6.34 -4.53
CA ARG A 10 -7.78 -7.71 -5.00
C ARG A 10 -7.30 -7.80 -6.44
N ASP A 11 -6.29 -8.62 -6.68
CA ASP A 11 -5.75 -8.86 -8.00
C ASP A 11 -5.29 -7.55 -8.71
N GLU A 12 -4.60 -6.68 -7.96
CA GLU A 12 -4.13 -5.36 -8.36
C GLU A 12 -2.62 -5.30 -8.64
N GLU A 13 -1.96 -6.41 -8.99
CA GLU A 13 -0.49 -6.43 -9.20
C GLU A 13 0.01 -5.40 -10.22
N ARG A 14 -0.85 -5.00 -11.17
CA ARG A 14 -0.55 -4.02 -12.21
C ARG A 14 -0.70 -2.58 -11.73
N ASP A 15 -1.77 -2.27 -11.00
CA ASP A 15 -2.19 -0.89 -10.73
C ASP A 15 -1.79 -0.44 -9.31
N LEU A 16 -1.63 -1.36 -8.36
CA LEU A 16 -1.13 -1.09 -7.01
C LEU A 16 0.23 -0.37 -7.00
N PRO A 17 1.25 -0.73 -7.82
CA PRO A 17 2.51 0.02 -7.86
C PRO A 17 2.33 1.50 -8.17
N LEU A 18 1.43 1.84 -9.09
CA LEU A 18 1.17 3.22 -9.51
C LEU A 18 0.57 4.04 -8.37
N LEU A 19 -0.37 3.45 -7.62
CA LEU A 19 -0.92 4.07 -6.42
C LEU A 19 0.18 4.32 -5.37
N LEU A 20 1.01 3.32 -5.09
CA LEU A 20 2.07 3.41 -4.09
C LEU A 20 3.14 4.45 -4.48
N GLU A 21 3.48 4.56 -5.76
CA GLU A 21 4.34 5.64 -6.29
C GLU A 21 3.71 7.02 -6.11
N SER A 22 2.40 7.14 -6.35
CA SER A 22 1.65 8.39 -6.15
C SER A 22 1.65 8.85 -4.69
N LEU A 23 1.72 7.92 -3.75
CA LEU A 23 1.78 8.20 -2.31
C LEU A 23 3.20 8.48 -1.80
N ALA A 24 4.24 8.19 -2.58
CA ALA A 24 5.64 8.36 -2.16
C ALA A 24 5.99 9.79 -1.71
N PRO A 25 5.51 10.88 -2.35
CA PRO A 25 5.76 12.24 -1.87
C PRO A 25 5.15 12.51 -0.48
N LEU A 26 3.96 11.98 -0.19
CA LEU A 26 3.32 12.13 1.13
C LEU A 26 4.09 11.37 2.20
N ARG A 27 4.51 10.13 1.89
CA ARG A 27 5.36 9.33 2.77
C ARG A 27 6.68 10.06 3.07
N ALA A 28 7.30 10.68 2.06
CA ALA A 28 8.53 11.44 2.24
C ALA A 28 8.33 12.69 3.12
N ALA A 29 7.22 13.41 2.94
CA ALA A 29 6.91 14.62 3.69
C ALA A 29 6.54 14.36 5.16
N LEU A 30 5.83 13.26 5.43
CA LEU A 30 5.32 12.94 6.77
C LEU A 30 6.20 11.94 7.53
N GLY A 31 7.07 11.20 6.84
CA GLY A 31 7.98 10.23 7.46
C GLY A 31 7.23 9.20 8.32
N ALA A 32 7.56 9.14 9.61
CA ALA A 32 6.97 8.21 10.57
C ALA A 32 5.49 8.49 10.90
N GLU A 33 4.96 9.66 10.52
CA GLU A 33 3.54 10.01 10.73
C GLU A 33 2.64 9.50 9.60
N PHE A 34 3.21 8.91 8.54
CA PHE A 34 2.49 8.28 7.44
C PHE A 34 2.51 6.76 7.55
N GLU A 35 1.34 6.14 7.41
CA GLU A 35 1.18 4.70 7.34
C GLU A 35 0.34 4.32 6.12
N CYS A 36 0.69 3.22 5.44
CA CYS A 36 -0.15 2.61 4.43
C CYS A 36 -0.48 1.18 4.86
N VAL A 37 -1.77 0.89 4.93
CA VAL A 37 -2.31 -0.43 5.28
C VAL A 37 -3.01 -0.98 4.05
N LEU A 38 -2.59 -2.16 3.63
CA LEU A 38 -3.23 -2.89 2.53
C LEU A 38 -4.06 -4.04 3.11
N LEU A 39 -5.36 -3.98 2.88
CA LEU A 39 -6.31 -5.04 3.19
C LEU A 39 -6.52 -5.85 1.90
N ASP A 40 -5.96 -7.06 1.89
CA ASP A 40 -6.14 -7.96 0.76
C ASP A 40 -7.46 -8.71 0.87
N SER A 41 -8.25 -8.72 -0.21
CA SER A 41 -9.55 -9.40 -0.24
C SER A 41 -9.52 -10.71 -1.03
N GLY A 42 -8.40 -11.43 -0.93
CA GLY A 42 -8.19 -12.76 -1.52
C GLY A 42 -7.56 -12.70 -2.91
N SER A 43 -6.48 -11.92 -3.06
CA SER A 43 -5.70 -11.90 -4.29
C SER A 43 -5.09 -13.26 -4.61
N LYS A 44 -5.02 -13.58 -5.89
CA LYS A 44 -4.39 -14.79 -6.45
C LYS A 44 -3.17 -14.47 -7.30
N ASP A 45 -2.87 -13.19 -7.45
CA ASP A 45 -1.73 -12.65 -8.17
C ASP A 45 -0.64 -12.15 -7.20
N LYS A 46 0.26 -11.27 -7.67
CA LYS A 46 1.36 -10.75 -6.85
C LYS A 46 1.03 -9.49 -6.05
N THR A 47 -0.25 -9.14 -5.87
CA THR A 47 -0.67 -7.93 -5.14
C THR A 47 0.01 -7.80 -3.77
N LEU A 48 0.03 -8.87 -2.96
CA LEU A 48 0.66 -8.87 -1.65
C LEU A 48 2.18 -8.68 -1.71
N GLU A 49 2.83 -9.26 -2.74
CA GLU A 49 4.28 -9.11 -2.95
C GLU A 49 4.63 -7.66 -3.30
N VAL A 50 3.84 -7.02 -4.16
CA VAL A 50 3.97 -5.60 -4.51
C VAL A 50 3.83 -4.73 -3.26
N ALA A 51 2.79 -4.93 -2.46
CA ALA A 51 2.55 -4.18 -1.23
C ALA A 51 3.70 -4.31 -0.23
N SER A 52 4.19 -5.54 -0.03
CA SER A 52 5.27 -5.83 0.91
C SER A 52 6.58 -5.16 0.51
N ARG A 53 6.93 -5.11 -0.78
CA ARG A 53 8.15 -4.45 -1.28
C ARG A 53 8.16 -2.96 -1.01
N TRP A 54 6.99 -2.34 -0.92
CA TRP A 54 6.86 -0.92 -0.57
C TRP A 54 6.92 -0.68 0.95
N GLY A 55 6.79 -1.73 1.77
CA GLY A 55 6.71 -1.62 3.23
C GLY A 55 5.32 -1.29 3.75
N ALA A 56 4.27 -1.54 2.96
CA ALA A 56 2.90 -1.47 3.46
C ALA A 56 2.65 -2.64 4.44
N ARG A 57 1.87 -2.38 5.49
CA ARG A 57 1.39 -3.45 6.37
C ARG A 57 0.27 -4.20 5.63
N THR A 58 0.43 -5.50 5.46
CA THR A 58 -0.57 -6.37 4.85
C THR A 58 -1.39 -7.09 5.91
N GLY A 59 -2.68 -7.28 5.66
CA GLY A 59 -3.60 -8.08 6.46
C GLY A 59 -4.64 -8.76 5.60
N GLU A 60 -5.12 -9.92 6.07
CA GLU A 60 -6.30 -10.64 5.54
C GLU A 60 -7.58 -10.15 6.21
#